data_AF-A0A657AP92-F1
#
_entry.id   AF-A0A657AP92-F1
#
_cell.length_a   1.000
_cell.length_b   1.000
_cell.length_c   1.000
_cell.angle_alpha   90.00
_cell.angle_beta   90.00
_cell.angle_gamma   90.00
#
_symmetry.space_group_name_H-M   'P 1'
#
loop_
_entity.id
_entity.type
_entity.pdbx_description
1 polymer ?
#
loop_
_entity_poly.entity_id
_entity_poly.type
_entity_poly.pdbx_seq_one_letter_code
_entity_poly.pdbx_strand_id
1 'polypeptide(L)'
;MTKDKVASKNSGKEQRIIDERWMRRALNLAEKAGAEGEVPVGAVLVRGEEVLGEAWNRPIASCDPSAHAEVRAIRAAAEHERNYRLPGTTLYVTIEPCTMCIGMLVHARIDRLVFGAREPKAGAVVSQNNL
;
A
#
# COMPACT_ATOMS: atom_id res chain seq x y z
N MET A 1 12.74 -30.16 -18.72
CA MET A 1 11.99 -29.21 -17.84
C MET A 1 10.53 -29.24 -18.27
N THR A 2 9.61 -29.59 -17.37
CA THR A 2 8.17 -29.76 -17.70
C THR A 2 7.49 -28.42 -17.97
N LYS A 3 6.46 -28.42 -18.83
CA LYS A 3 5.68 -27.25 -19.25
C LYS A 3 5.13 -26.43 -18.06
N ASP A 4 4.86 -27.08 -16.93
CA ASP A 4 4.31 -26.46 -15.72
C ASP A 4 5.28 -25.49 -15.02
N LYS A 5 6.60 -25.75 -15.08
CA LYS A 5 7.61 -24.84 -14.51
C LYS A 5 7.82 -23.58 -15.34
N VAL A 6 7.49 -23.61 -16.63
CA VAL A 6 7.61 -22.46 -17.53
C VAL A 6 6.40 -21.52 -17.36
N ALA A 7 5.19 -22.07 -17.25
CA ALA A 7 3.98 -21.30 -16.99
C ALA A 7 4.02 -20.58 -15.62
N SER A 8 4.46 -21.26 -14.57
CA SER A 8 4.66 -20.69 -13.22
C SER A 8 5.75 -19.61 -13.16
N LYS A 9 6.83 -19.74 -13.96
CA LYS A 9 7.85 -18.68 -14.07
C LYS A 9 7.34 -17.44 -14.80
N ASN A 10 6.42 -17.61 -15.75
CA ASN A 10 5.87 -16.50 -16.53
C ASN A 10 4.92 -15.64 -15.69
N SER A 11 4.05 -16.27 -14.88
CA SER A 11 3.12 -15.54 -14.01
C SER A 11 3.84 -14.68 -12.96
N GLY A 12 4.95 -15.18 -12.39
CA GLY A 12 5.76 -14.40 -11.44
C GLY A 12 6.53 -13.23 -12.07
N LYS A 13 6.78 -13.25 -13.38
CA LYS A 13 7.36 -12.11 -14.10
C LYS A 13 6.30 -11.05 -14.37
N GLU A 14 5.12 -11.46 -14.81
CA GLU A 14 3.98 -10.58 -15.05
C GLU A 14 3.53 -9.86 -13.79
N GLN A 15 3.39 -10.57 -12.67
CA GLN A 15 3.02 -9.96 -11.39
C GLN A 15 4.04 -8.91 -10.93
N ARG A 16 5.35 -9.14 -11.14
CA ARG A 16 6.38 -8.14 -10.79
C ARG A 16 6.25 -6.87 -11.62
N ILE A 17 5.92 -6.97 -12.90
CA ILE A 17 5.69 -5.80 -13.76
C ILE A 17 4.48 -5.00 -13.26
N ILE A 18 3.41 -5.70 -12.85
CA ILE A 18 2.22 -5.08 -12.25
C ILE A 18 2.58 -4.40 -10.92
N ASP A 19 3.33 -5.09 -10.06
CA ASP A 19 3.75 -4.56 -8.76
C ASP A 19 4.63 -3.31 -8.93
N GLU A 20 5.58 -3.33 -9.88
CA GLU A 20 6.41 -2.17 -10.22
C GLU A 20 5.59 -1.00 -10.77
N ARG A 21 4.57 -1.26 -11.60
CA ARG A 21 3.66 -0.22 -12.12
C ARG A 21 2.97 0.52 -10.97
N TRP A 22 2.38 -0.22 -10.04
CA TRP A 22 1.66 0.36 -8.91
C TRP A 22 2.59 1.00 -7.87
N MET A 23 3.78 0.43 -7.66
CA MET A 23 4.79 1.04 -6.80
C MET A 23 5.28 2.38 -7.38
N ARG A 24 5.45 2.52 -8.70
CA ARG A 24 5.75 3.81 -9.34
C ARG A 24 4.63 4.83 -9.08
N ARG A 25 3.36 4.41 -9.10
CA ARG A 25 2.25 5.30 -8.74
C ARG A 25 2.34 5.74 -7.28
N ALA A 26 2.65 4.82 -6.35
CA ALA A 26 2.84 5.14 -4.94
C ALA A 26 4.01 6.13 -4.71
N LEU A 27 5.11 5.97 -5.45
CA LEU A 27 6.26 6.90 -5.40
C LEU A 27 5.88 8.31 -5.87
N ASN A 28 5.10 8.44 -6.95
CA ASN A 28 4.61 9.75 -7.38
C ASN A 28 3.72 10.44 -6.32
N LEU A 29 3.01 9.67 -5.47
CA LEU A 29 2.23 10.21 -4.36
C LEU A 29 3.15 10.61 -3.19
N ALA A 30 4.20 9.83 -2.92
CA ALA A 30 5.22 10.17 -1.94
C ALA A 30 5.94 11.49 -2.27
N GLU A 31 6.19 11.75 -3.56
CA GLU A 31 6.73 13.04 -4.03
C GLU A 31 5.81 14.21 -3.67
N LYS A 32 4.47 14.03 -3.73
CA LYS A 32 3.51 15.06 -3.28
C LYS A 32 3.62 15.33 -1.78
N ALA A 33 3.70 14.27 -0.96
CA ALA A 33 3.94 14.43 0.47
C ALA A 33 5.24 15.22 0.74
N GLY A 34 6.34 14.86 0.09
CA GLY A 34 7.60 15.57 0.22
C GLY A 34 7.51 17.05 -0.18
N ALA A 35 6.80 17.36 -1.27
CA ALA A 35 6.56 18.73 -1.72
C ALA A 35 5.70 19.55 -0.73
N GLU A 36 4.83 18.88 0.04
CA GLU A 36 4.02 19.50 1.10
C GLU A 36 4.76 19.60 2.45
N GLY A 37 6.03 19.14 2.54
CA GLY A 37 6.80 19.14 3.77
C GLY A 37 6.44 18.00 4.74
N GLU A 38 5.73 16.98 4.25
CA GLU A 38 5.37 15.78 5.00
C GLU A 38 6.45 14.70 4.85
N VAL A 39 6.37 13.65 5.69
CA VAL A 39 7.18 12.44 5.47
C VAL A 39 6.78 11.83 4.12
N PRO A 40 7.72 11.57 3.18
CA PRO A 40 7.40 11.18 1.80
C PRO A 40 6.95 9.72 1.69
N VAL A 41 5.69 9.46 2.06
CA VAL A 41 5.03 8.16 1.93
C VAL A 41 3.80 8.30 1.07
N GLY A 42 3.66 7.39 0.10
CA GLY A 42 2.51 7.29 -0.78
C GLY A 42 1.95 5.87 -0.77
N ALA A 43 0.64 5.75 -0.97
CA ALA A 43 -0.06 4.48 -1.00
C ALA A 43 -1.16 4.46 -2.06
N VAL A 44 -1.34 3.31 -2.72
CA VAL A 44 -2.42 3.05 -3.67
C VAL A 44 -3.03 1.69 -3.39
N LEU A 45 -4.36 1.65 -3.27
CA LEU A 45 -5.15 0.44 -3.09
C LEU A 45 -5.90 0.13 -4.39
N VAL A 46 -5.71 -1.08 -4.89
CA VAL A 46 -6.27 -1.50 -6.19
C VAL A 46 -7.03 -2.81 -6.10
N ARG A 47 -7.96 -3.01 -7.03
CA ARG A 47 -8.63 -4.28 -7.31
C ARG A 47 -8.45 -4.60 -8.79
N GLY A 48 -7.59 -5.56 -9.12
CA GLY A 48 -7.19 -5.80 -10.51
C GLY A 48 -6.46 -4.58 -11.10
N GLU A 49 -7.04 -3.98 -12.13
CA GLU A 49 -6.51 -2.77 -12.78
C GLU A 49 -7.10 -1.46 -12.26
N GLU A 50 -8.11 -1.53 -11.38
CA GLU A 50 -8.84 -0.38 -10.87
C GLU A 50 -8.22 0.17 -9.59
N VAL A 51 -8.04 1.50 -9.53
CA VAL A 51 -7.65 2.21 -8.31
C VAL A 51 -8.90 2.54 -7.51
N LEU A 52 -9.03 1.97 -6.31
CA LEU A 52 -10.15 2.26 -5.41
C LEU A 52 -9.83 3.45 -4.49
N GLY A 53 -8.56 3.61 -4.12
CA GLY A 53 -8.13 4.70 -3.26
C GLY A 53 -6.63 4.95 -3.39
N GLU A 54 -6.24 6.22 -3.35
CA GLU A 54 -4.85 6.63 -3.36
C GLU A 54 -4.65 7.82 -2.45
N ALA A 55 -3.50 7.86 -1.77
CA ALA A 55 -3.18 8.94 -0.85
C ALA A 55 -1.68 9.02 -0.58
N TRP A 56 -1.31 10.06 0.15
CA TRP A 56 0.02 10.29 0.69
C TRP A 56 -0.08 10.75 2.14
N ASN A 57 1.04 10.71 2.88
CA ASN A 57 1.07 11.24 4.25
C ASN A 57 0.66 12.71 4.28
N ARG A 58 -0.25 13.06 5.19
CA ARG A 58 -0.59 14.46 5.50
C ARG A 58 -0.79 14.76 7.01
N PRO A 59 -0.08 14.10 7.96
CA PRO A 59 -0.34 14.29 9.38
C PRO A 59 -0.14 15.73 9.88
N ILE A 60 0.84 16.46 9.34
CA ILE A 60 1.10 17.85 9.74
C ILE A 60 0.00 18.75 9.20
N ALA A 61 -0.27 18.69 7.90
CA ALA A 61 -1.23 19.55 7.22
C ALA A 61 -2.67 19.34 7.68
N SER A 62 -3.04 18.11 8.06
CA SER A 62 -4.40 17.80 8.55
C SER A 62 -4.52 17.81 10.07
N CYS A 63 -3.45 18.07 10.82
CA CYS A 63 -3.42 17.94 12.28
C CYS A 63 -4.01 16.60 12.78
N ASP A 64 -3.79 15.51 12.03
CA ASP A 64 -4.35 14.19 12.32
C ASP A 64 -3.20 13.17 12.37
N PRO A 65 -2.85 12.64 13.56
CA PRO A 65 -1.77 11.67 13.68
C PRO A 65 -2.06 10.36 12.95
N SER A 66 -3.32 10.08 12.57
CA SER A 66 -3.71 8.92 11.79
C SER A 66 -3.64 9.11 10.27
N ALA A 67 -3.34 10.33 9.78
CA ALA A 67 -3.34 10.68 8.36
C ALA A 67 -2.11 10.16 7.57
N HIS A 68 -1.74 8.90 7.85
CA HIS A 68 -0.79 8.13 7.08
C HIS A 68 -1.36 7.76 5.70
N ALA A 69 -0.47 7.57 4.73
CA ALA A 69 -0.83 7.25 3.35
C ALA A 69 -1.75 6.02 3.27
N GLU A 70 -1.43 4.96 4.01
CA GLU A 70 -2.20 3.70 4.05
C GLU A 70 -3.61 3.94 4.57
N VAL A 71 -3.74 4.61 5.71
CA VAL A 71 -5.04 4.91 6.35
C VAL A 71 -5.91 5.74 5.41
N ARG A 72 -5.34 6.79 4.82
CA ARG A 72 -6.06 7.68 3.90
C ARG A 72 -6.49 6.96 2.62
N ALA A 73 -5.63 6.13 2.03
CA ALA A 73 -5.97 5.36 0.83
C ALA A 73 -7.09 4.34 1.12
N ILE A 74 -7.04 3.67 2.27
CA ILE A 74 -8.09 2.72 2.70
C ILE A 74 -9.42 3.44 2.96
N ARG A 75 -9.39 4.61 3.62
CA ARG A 75 -10.61 5.41 3.85
C ARG A 75 -11.24 5.84 2.52
N ALA A 76 -10.44 6.37 1.59
CA ALA A 76 -10.91 6.76 0.27
C ALA A 76 -11.54 5.58 -0.49
N ALA A 77 -10.90 4.40 -0.46
CA ALA A 77 -11.44 3.19 -1.07
C ALA A 77 -12.73 2.70 -0.41
N ALA A 78 -12.82 2.73 0.93
CA ALA A 78 -14.02 2.33 1.65
C ALA A 78 -15.21 3.27 1.37
N GLU A 79 -14.95 4.58 1.23
CA GLU A 79 -15.94 5.56 0.81
C GLU A 79 -16.40 5.31 -0.63
N HIS A 80 -15.45 5.10 -1.56
CA HIS A 80 -15.73 4.76 -2.96
C HIS A 80 -16.64 3.52 -3.07
N GLU A 81 -16.29 2.46 -2.34
CA GLU A 81 -16.99 1.18 -2.35
C GLU A 81 -18.27 1.17 -1.49
N ARG A 82 -18.45 2.21 -0.67
CA ARG A 82 -19.47 2.28 0.39
C ARG A 82 -19.45 1.04 1.28
N ASN A 83 -18.25 0.51 1.55
CA ASN A 83 -18.03 -0.70 2.32
C ASN A 83 -16.69 -0.64 3.04
N TYR A 84 -16.70 -0.91 4.35
CA TYR A 84 -15.48 -0.91 5.16
C TYR A 84 -14.57 -2.13 4.89
N ARG A 85 -15.10 -3.19 4.27
CA ARG A 85 -14.33 -4.38 3.87
C ARG A 85 -13.99 -4.29 2.39
N LEU A 86 -12.73 -4.55 2.09
CA LEU A 86 -12.11 -4.40 0.78
C LEU A 86 -11.39 -5.71 0.36
N PRO A 87 -12.07 -6.87 0.34
CA PRO A 87 -11.45 -8.11 -0.12
C PRO A 87 -11.08 -8.06 -1.60
N GLY A 88 -10.15 -8.92 -2.02
CA GLY A 88 -9.65 -8.96 -3.40
C GLY A 88 -8.75 -7.78 -3.76
N THR A 89 -8.32 -6.98 -2.78
CA THR A 89 -7.50 -5.79 -3.01
C THR A 89 -6.03 -6.01 -2.67
N THR A 90 -5.17 -5.25 -3.34
CA THR A 90 -3.74 -5.14 -3.02
C THR A 90 -3.41 -3.70 -2.66
N LEU A 91 -2.76 -3.50 -1.52
CA LEU A 91 -2.20 -2.21 -1.12
C LEU A 91 -0.72 -2.15 -1.51
N TYR A 92 -0.35 -1.11 -2.24
CA TYR A 92 1.04 -0.76 -2.53
C TYR A 92 1.43 0.48 -1.74
N VAL A 93 2.56 0.45 -1.03
CA VAL A 93 3.01 1.56 -0.19
C VAL A 93 4.53 1.70 -0.25
N THR A 94 5.04 2.93 -0.26
CA THR A 94 6.48 3.17 -0.50
C THR A 94 7.37 2.74 0.68
N ILE A 95 6.82 2.70 1.90
CA ILE A 95 7.52 2.33 3.14
C ILE A 95 6.73 1.22 3.85
N GLU A 96 7.43 0.34 4.54
CA GLU A 96 6.86 -0.68 5.42
C GLU A 96 5.87 -0.07 6.43
N PRO A 97 4.61 -0.54 6.47
CA PRO A 97 3.60 0.02 7.36
C PRO A 97 3.90 -0.18 8.84
N CYS A 98 3.51 0.81 9.64
CA CYS A 98 3.56 0.71 11.10
C CYS A 98 2.40 -0.13 11.67
N THR A 99 2.46 -0.45 12.97
CA THR A 99 1.45 -1.27 13.66
C THR A 99 0.01 -0.74 13.49
N MET A 100 -0.18 0.57 13.54
CA MET A 100 -1.49 1.20 13.32
C MET A 100 -2.01 0.89 11.92
N CYS A 101 -1.17 1.08 10.90
CA CYS A 101 -1.55 0.87 9.52
C CYS A 101 -1.83 -0.61 9.25
N ILE A 102 -1.00 -1.53 9.76
CA ILE A 102 -1.27 -2.97 9.67
C ILE A 102 -2.61 -3.35 10.31
N GLY A 103 -2.94 -2.79 11.48
CA GLY A 103 -4.26 -2.98 12.09
C GLY A 103 -5.39 -2.56 11.14
N MET A 104 -5.23 -1.42 10.46
CA MET A 104 -6.20 -0.95 9.46
C MET A 104 -6.34 -1.93 8.28
N LEU A 105 -5.24 -2.45 7.74
CA LEU A 105 -5.26 -3.45 6.65
C LEU A 105 -6.04 -4.70 7.06
N VAL A 106 -5.78 -5.21 8.27
CA VAL A 106 -6.48 -6.37 8.83
C VAL A 106 -7.98 -6.08 8.95
N HIS A 107 -8.36 -4.95 9.54
CA HIS A 107 -9.78 -4.57 9.68
C HIS A 107 -10.48 -4.39 8.33
N ALA A 108 -9.79 -3.84 7.34
CA ALA A 108 -10.29 -3.67 5.99
C ALA A 108 -10.33 -4.99 5.18
N ARG A 109 -9.71 -6.08 5.66
CA ARG A 109 -9.62 -7.36 4.93
C ARG A 109 -8.94 -7.22 3.57
N ILE A 110 -7.83 -6.48 3.55
CA ILE A 110 -6.95 -6.39 2.37
C ILE A 110 -6.17 -7.70 2.23
N ASP A 111 -6.13 -8.25 1.02
CA ASP A 111 -5.60 -9.59 0.79
C ASP A 111 -4.08 -9.60 0.63
N ARG A 112 -3.51 -8.53 0.06
CA ARG A 112 -2.08 -8.45 -0.25
C ARG A 112 -1.53 -7.06 0.06
N LEU A 113 -0.38 -7.05 0.74
CA LEU A 113 0.45 -5.86 0.94
C LEU A 113 1.73 -6.00 0.10
N VAL A 114 2.09 -4.94 -0.61
CA VAL A 114 3.37 -4.79 -1.29
C VAL A 114 4.00 -3.48 -0.81
N PHE A 115 5.18 -3.54 -0.20
CA PHE A 115 5.88 -2.36 0.28
C PHE A 115 7.27 -2.21 -0.35
N GLY A 116 7.73 -0.96 -0.45
CA GLY A 116 9.03 -0.62 -1.03
C GLY A 116 10.20 -0.81 -0.05
N ALA A 117 10.46 0.22 0.76
CA ALA A 117 11.55 0.21 1.72
C ALA A 117 11.11 -0.35 3.08
N ARG A 118 12.04 -0.95 3.83
CA ARG A 118 11.82 -1.30 5.25
C ARG A 118 11.82 -0.05 6.11
N GLU A 119 11.12 -0.10 7.24
CA GLU A 119 11.09 0.97 8.24
C GLU A 119 11.64 0.46 9.58
N PRO A 120 12.95 0.62 9.83
CA PRO A 120 13.61 0.04 10.99
C PRO A 120 13.06 0.53 12.33
N LYS A 121 12.44 1.72 12.41
CA LYS A 121 12.00 2.29 13.69
C LYS A 121 10.59 1.84 14.09
N ALA A 122 9.70 1.69 13.13
CA ALA A 122 8.27 1.51 13.40
C ALA A 122 7.57 0.49 12.50
N GLY A 123 8.26 -0.05 11.48
CA GLY A 123 7.70 -1.02 10.55
C GLY A 123 7.33 -2.32 11.26
N ALA A 124 6.10 -2.79 11.06
CA ALA A 124 5.55 -3.88 11.84
C ALA A 124 5.61 -5.25 11.12
N VAL A 125 5.86 -5.28 9.81
CA VAL A 125 5.78 -6.51 8.99
C VAL A 125 7.05 -7.34 9.16
N VAL A 126 8.23 -6.75 8.97
CA VAL A 126 9.52 -7.46 9.05
C VAL A 126 10.49 -6.79 10.01
N SER A 127 10.29 -5.51 10.35
CA SER A 127 11.28 -4.76 11.14
C SER A 127 11.11 -4.96 12.64
N GLN A 128 9.92 -4.70 13.21
CA GLN A 128 9.71 -4.70 14.67
C GLN A 128 8.91 -5.91 15.18
N ASN A 129 7.82 -6.30 14.49
CA ASN A 129 6.86 -7.26 15.05
C ASN A 129 6.79 -8.60 14.30
N ASN A 130 7.43 -8.70 13.13
CA ASN A 130 7.44 -9.88 12.26
C ASN A 130 6.02 -10.44 11.99
N LEU A 131 5.08 -9.54 11.64
CA LEU A 131 3.64 -9.80 11.40
C LEU A 131 3.34 -10.28 9.98
#